data_AF-A0A074RTF7-F1
#
_entry.id   AF-A0A074RTF7-F1
#
_cell.length_a   1.000
_cell.length_b   1.000
_cell.length_c   1.000
_cell.angle_alpha   90.00
_cell.angle_beta   90.00
_cell.angle_gamma   90.00
#
_symmetry.space_group_name_H-M   'P 1'
#
loop_
_entity.id
_entity.type
_entity.pdbx_description
1 polymer ?
#
loop_
_entity_poly.entity_id
_entity_poly.type
_entity_poly.pdbx_seq_one_letter_code
_entity_poly.pdbx_strand_id
1 'polypeptide(L)'
;MVRLRRLSRNAELTSCHKYINQLRDKGRLLRCFTQNIDGLQTRERSDMSQVVVELHGNNVLLLCHKCNRLPKEDIEELDERIMRDGMIECSRCNENRQGLSSNRRLRLLRPGYLLPRVLYNQDSVELEQGGLNLDQLEQAAGSADLLLVIGTSLSIEGPAKLVQSLAQKAHQVGGAVIYVGKGRLTLSKWCTYFDLHIETDIDMWASEASYHMGKNRRTTNIRKQISFVTEELNTSSIGQTVETYAPVPLHNGNKDTSKTVPKPDPIRLFLIVCHPGTAPVLAEAFVSRVS
;
A
#
# COMPACT_ATOMS: atom_id res chain seq x y z
N MET A 1 20.22 1.45 -7.26
CA MET A 1 19.26 0.34 -7.29
C MET A 1 19.63 -0.77 -6.31
N VAL A 2 20.78 -1.45 -6.45
CA VAL A 2 21.18 -2.58 -5.56
C VAL A 2 21.19 -2.24 -4.08
N ARG A 3 21.73 -1.07 -3.68
CA ARG A 3 21.72 -0.65 -2.27
C ARG A 3 20.31 -0.67 -1.68
N LEU A 4 19.32 -0.14 -2.39
CA LEU A 4 17.93 -0.14 -1.93
C LEU A 4 17.36 -1.56 -1.87
N ARG A 5 17.68 -2.44 -2.84
CA ARG A 5 17.28 -3.85 -2.83
C ARG A 5 17.77 -4.57 -1.57
N ARG A 6 19.07 -4.43 -1.26
CA ARG A 6 19.68 -5.02 -0.06
C ARG A 6 19.07 -4.47 1.23
N LEU A 7 18.86 -3.16 1.30
CA LEU A 7 18.21 -2.53 2.45
C LEU A 7 16.78 -3.04 2.65
N SER A 8 15.97 -3.13 1.59
CA SER A 8 14.60 -3.66 1.68
C SER A 8 14.57 -5.11 2.15
N ARG A 9 15.50 -5.96 1.66
CA ARG A 9 15.59 -7.36 2.09
C ARG A 9 15.94 -7.49 3.58
N ASN A 10 16.86 -6.66 4.05
CA ASN A 10 17.37 -6.70 5.43
C ASN A 10 16.55 -5.87 6.42
N ALA A 11 15.63 -5.03 5.97
CA ALA A 11 14.80 -4.20 6.85
C ALA A 11 13.92 -5.08 7.74
N GLU A 12 13.61 -4.68 8.97
CA GLU A 12 12.66 -5.41 9.80
C GLU A 12 11.21 -4.95 9.55
N LEU A 13 10.23 -5.79 9.91
CA LEU A 13 8.83 -5.38 9.87
C LEU A 13 8.57 -4.35 10.98
N THR A 14 8.06 -3.19 10.59
CA THR A 14 7.66 -2.14 11.53
C THR A 14 6.37 -2.52 12.29
N SER A 15 6.03 -1.77 13.34
CA SER A 15 4.78 -1.96 14.08
C SER A 15 3.55 -1.82 13.19
N CYS A 16 3.58 -0.90 12.21
CA CYS A 16 2.55 -0.79 11.20
C CYS A 16 2.38 -2.10 10.41
N HIS A 17 3.46 -2.66 9.85
CA HIS A 17 3.40 -3.94 9.11
C HIS A 17 2.82 -5.08 9.97
N LYS A 18 3.23 -5.16 11.24
CA LYS A 18 2.72 -6.14 12.19
C LYS A 18 1.22 -5.97 12.46
N TYR A 19 0.75 -4.72 12.58
CA TYR A 19 -0.68 -4.42 12.71
C TYR A 19 -1.49 -4.88 11.48
N ILE A 20 -0.97 -4.67 10.26
CA ILE A 20 -1.60 -5.16 9.02
C ILE A 20 -1.74 -6.68 9.03
N ASN A 21 -0.67 -7.39 9.40
CA ASN A 21 -0.70 -8.85 9.54
C ASN A 21 -1.77 -9.28 10.57
N GLN A 22 -1.86 -8.57 11.69
CA GLN A 22 -2.86 -8.85 12.70
C GLN A 22 -4.30 -8.60 12.20
N LEU A 23 -4.51 -7.61 11.32
CA LEU A 23 -5.81 -7.38 10.65
C LEU A 23 -6.16 -8.52 9.69
N ARG A 24 -5.17 -9.03 8.95
CA ARG A 24 -5.33 -10.21 8.08
C ARG A 24 -5.72 -11.45 8.89
N ASP A 25 -4.98 -11.72 9.96
CA ASP A 25 -5.20 -12.90 10.82
C ASP A 25 -6.60 -12.89 11.47
N LYS A 26 -7.14 -11.69 11.75
CA LYS A 26 -8.48 -11.51 12.30
C LYS A 26 -9.60 -11.45 11.24
N GLY A 27 -9.26 -11.63 9.96
CA GLY A 27 -10.23 -11.59 8.85
C GLY A 27 -10.85 -10.20 8.64
N ARG A 28 -10.17 -9.13 9.07
CA ARG A 28 -10.65 -7.75 8.97
C ARG A 28 -10.05 -6.99 7.79
N LEU A 29 -8.93 -7.46 7.24
CA LEU A 29 -8.26 -6.84 6.09
C LEU A 29 -8.88 -7.34 4.77
N LEU A 30 -9.57 -6.46 4.05
CA LEU A 30 -10.15 -6.77 2.75
C LEU A 30 -9.11 -6.61 1.63
N ARG A 31 -8.48 -5.44 1.58
CA ARG A 31 -7.36 -5.10 0.69
C ARG A 31 -6.38 -4.16 1.37
N CYS A 32 -5.11 -4.30 1.01
CA CYS A 32 -4.02 -3.42 1.39
C CYS A 32 -3.35 -2.89 0.12
N PHE A 33 -3.60 -1.63 -0.24
CA PHE A 33 -2.88 -0.97 -1.32
C PHE A 33 -1.61 -0.35 -0.75
N THR A 34 -0.46 -0.70 -1.31
CA THR A 34 0.83 -0.11 -0.91
C THR A 34 1.50 0.60 -2.06
N GLN A 35 2.02 1.79 -1.77
CA GLN A 35 2.87 2.56 -2.68
C GLN A 35 4.36 2.18 -2.52
N ASN A 36 4.69 1.39 -1.50
CA ASN A 36 6.05 0.98 -1.21
C ASN A 36 6.50 -0.10 -2.18
N ILE A 37 7.78 -0.08 -2.49
CA ILE A 37 8.44 -1.09 -3.34
C ILE A 37 9.35 -2.02 -2.53
N ASP A 38 9.32 -1.93 -1.20
CA ASP A 38 10.19 -2.67 -0.29
C ASP A 38 9.79 -4.14 -0.13
N GLY A 39 8.56 -4.51 -0.50
CA GLY A 39 8.04 -5.87 -0.42
C GLY A 39 7.76 -6.36 1.01
N LEU A 40 7.80 -5.47 2.01
CA LEU A 40 7.65 -5.84 3.41
C LEU A 40 6.24 -6.33 3.75
N GLN A 41 5.21 -5.85 3.04
CA GLN A 41 3.80 -6.18 3.30
C GLN A 41 3.47 -7.63 2.97
N THR A 42 4.24 -8.27 2.08
CA THR A 42 4.06 -9.68 1.67
C THR A 42 5.16 -10.59 2.20
N ARG A 43 6.17 -10.04 2.87
CA ARG A 43 7.34 -10.80 3.30
C ARG A 43 6.94 -11.87 4.32
N GLU A 44 7.49 -13.08 4.13
CA GLU A 44 7.25 -14.26 5.00
C GLU A 44 5.77 -14.69 5.10
N ARG A 45 4.87 -14.13 4.27
CA ARG A 45 3.42 -14.35 4.33
C ARG A 45 2.83 -14.53 2.93
N SER A 46 2.78 -15.77 2.46
CA SER A 46 2.21 -16.09 1.14
C SER A 46 0.73 -15.72 1.03
N ASP A 47 -0.04 -15.78 2.12
CA ASP A 47 -1.44 -15.42 2.17
C ASP A 47 -1.71 -13.92 2.02
N MET A 48 -0.71 -13.07 2.28
CA MET A 48 -0.80 -11.62 2.10
C MET A 48 -0.84 -11.22 0.62
N SER A 49 -0.23 -12.02 -0.27
CA SER A 49 -0.26 -11.78 -1.72
C SER A 49 -1.67 -11.74 -2.33
N GLN A 50 -2.66 -12.32 -1.63
CA GLN A 50 -4.07 -12.31 -2.05
C GLN A 50 -4.81 -11.02 -1.71
N VAL A 51 -4.26 -10.20 -0.80
CA VAL A 51 -4.89 -8.97 -0.30
C VAL A 51 -4.04 -7.73 -0.51
N VAL A 52 -2.73 -7.87 -0.69
CA VAL A 52 -1.80 -6.77 -0.93
C VAL A 52 -1.71 -6.47 -2.43
N VAL A 53 -1.91 -5.20 -2.77
CA VAL A 53 -1.74 -4.64 -4.11
C VAL A 53 -0.57 -3.69 -4.06
N GLU A 54 0.54 -4.05 -4.72
CA GLU A 54 1.75 -3.23 -4.82
C GLU A 54 1.61 -2.28 -6.01
N LEU A 55 1.14 -1.06 -5.76
CA LEU A 55 0.79 -0.09 -6.79
C LEU A 55 1.98 0.26 -7.67
N HIS A 56 3.17 0.44 -7.07
CA HIS A 56 4.39 0.76 -7.81
C HIS A 56 5.28 -0.46 -8.07
N GLY A 57 4.74 -1.66 -7.83
CA GLY A 57 5.46 -2.91 -7.92
C GLY A 57 6.46 -3.11 -6.78
N ASN A 58 7.48 -3.94 -7.02
CA ASN A 58 8.34 -4.48 -5.97
C ASN A 58 9.81 -4.53 -6.42
N ASN A 59 10.71 -4.14 -5.52
CA ASN A 59 12.15 -4.07 -5.72
C ASN A 59 12.93 -5.28 -5.17
N VAL A 60 12.26 -6.31 -4.63
CA VAL A 60 12.89 -7.52 -4.08
C VAL A 60 13.26 -8.50 -5.19
N LEU A 61 12.36 -8.74 -6.15
CA LEU A 61 12.58 -9.70 -7.24
C LEU A 61 13.12 -9.03 -8.49
N LEU A 62 13.84 -9.81 -9.32
CA LEU A 62 14.27 -9.41 -10.65
C LEU A 62 13.53 -10.26 -11.69
N LEU A 63 13.04 -9.63 -12.74
CA LEU A 63 12.39 -10.31 -13.86
C LEU A 63 13.05 -9.89 -15.17
N CYS A 64 13.14 -10.83 -16.11
CA CYS A 64 13.55 -10.46 -17.46
C CYS A 64 12.45 -9.62 -18.13
N HIS A 65 12.76 -8.41 -18.56
CA HIS A 65 11.80 -7.52 -19.22
C HIS A 65 11.24 -8.06 -20.56
N LYS A 66 11.86 -9.10 -21.14
CA LYS A 66 11.40 -9.71 -22.40
C LYS A 66 10.57 -10.97 -22.20
N CYS A 67 11.06 -11.91 -21.39
CA CYS A 67 10.42 -13.21 -21.21
C CYS A 67 9.64 -13.32 -19.89
N ASN A 68 9.65 -12.27 -19.07
CA ASN A 68 8.98 -12.16 -17.78
C ASN A 68 9.26 -13.31 -16.81
N ARG A 69 10.44 -13.95 -16.94
CA ARG A 69 10.87 -15.04 -16.06
C ARG A 69 11.79 -14.53 -14.95
N LEU A 70 11.66 -15.18 -13.81
CA LEU A 70 12.61 -15.08 -12.70
C LEU A 70 13.96 -15.70 -13.11
N PRO A 71 15.08 -15.12 -12.66
CA PRO A 71 16.39 -15.76 -12.76
C PRO A 71 16.41 -17.04 -11.92
N LYS A 72 17.34 -17.95 -12.26
CA LYS A 72 17.59 -19.17 -11.47
C LYS A 72 18.66 -18.93 -10.40
N GLU A 73 19.49 -17.93 -10.64
CA GLU A 73 20.60 -17.52 -9.80
C GLU A 73 20.10 -16.91 -8.47
N ASP A 74 20.96 -17.00 -7.46
CA ASP A 74 20.71 -16.43 -6.14
C ASP A 74 20.63 -14.90 -6.17
N ILE A 75 19.79 -14.31 -5.32
CA ILE A 75 19.51 -12.86 -5.38
C ILE A 75 20.73 -12.04 -4.93
N GLU A 76 21.53 -12.55 -4.00
CA GLU A 76 22.74 -11.91 -3.49
C GLU A 76 23.80 -11.90 -4.58
N GLU A 77 23.98 -13.02 -5.29
CA GLU A 77 24.88 -13.12 -6.44
C GLU A 77 24.46 -12.15 -7.56
N LEU A 78 23.16 -12.06 -7.83
CA LEU A 78 22.62 -11.11 -8.81
C LEU A 78 22.88 -9.66 -8.37
N ASP A 79 22.69 -9.32 -7.09
CA ASP A 79 22.96 -7.98 -6.59
C ASP A 79 24.46 -7.62 -6.73
N GLU A 80 25.38 -8.56 -6.46
CA GLU A 80 26.82 -8.38 -6.67
C GLU A 80 27.17 -8.15 -8.14
N ARG A 81 26.58 -8.94 -9.03
CA ARG A 81 26.77 -8.78 -10.49
C ARG A 81 26.21 -7.46 -10.99
N ILE A 82 25.06 -6.99 -10.51
CA ILE A 82 24.55 -5.64 -10.86
C ILE A 82 25.51 -4.56 -10.35
N MET A 83 26.12 -4.71 -9.16
CA MET A 83 27.11 -3.74 -8.67
C MET A 83 28.38 -3.72 -9.52
N ARG A 84 28.82 -4.89 -10.01
CA ARG A 84 30.03 -5.03 -10.83
C ARG A 84 29.82 -4.59 -12.28
N ASP A 85 28.76 -5.09 -12.91
CA ASP A 85 28.53 -5.03 -14.36
C ASP A 85 27.46 -4.00 -14.75
N GLY A 86 26.75 -3.43 -13.77
CA GLY A 86 25.67 -2.46 -13.96
C GLY A 86 24.34 -3.05 -14.42
N MET A 87 24.37 -4.03 -15.33
CA MET A 87 23.18 -4.72 -15.84
C MET A 87 23.43 -6.22 -16.02
N ILE A 88 22.38 -7.02 -15.83
CA ILE A 88 22.45 -8.48 -16.03
C ILE A 88 21.60 -8.88 -17.23
N GLU A 89 22.23 -9.53 -18.21
CA GLU A 89 21.53 -10.16 -19.31
C GLU A 89 20.81 -11.44 -18.86
N CYS A 90 19.63 -11.66 -19.41
CA CYS A 90 18.85 -12.86 -19.16
C CYS A 90 19.47 -14.06 -19.88
N SER A 91 20.01 -15.00 -19.10
CA SER A 91 20.59 -16.27 -19.56
C SER A 91 19.72 -16.98 -20.61
N ARG A 92 18.43 -17.15 -20.30
CA ARG A 92 17.47 -17.79 -21.22
C ARG A 92 17.27 -17.04 -22.55
N CYS A 93 17.17 -15.71 -22.51
CA CYS A 93 17.05 -14.93 -23.74
C CYS A 93 18.32 -15.03 -24.59
N ASN A 94 19.48 -15.16 -23.95
CA ASN A 94 20.76 -15.34 -24.62
C ASN A 94 20.90 -16.75 -25.22
N GLU A 95 20.50 -17.79 -24.50
CA GLU A 95 20.45 -19.17 -25.01
C GLU A 95 19.58 -19.27 -26.27
N ASN A 96 18.35 -18.75 -26.21
CA ASN A 96 17.42 -18.76 -27.35
C ASN A 96 18.00 -18.01 -28.58
N ARG A 97 18.77 -16.94 -28.34
CA ARG A 97 19.42 -16.16 -29.40
C ARG A 97 20.54 -16.96 -30.09
N GLN A 98 21.34 -17.70 -29.32
CA GLN A 98 22.41 -18.52 -29.88
C GLN A 98 21.86 -19.67 -30.75
N GLY A 99 20.75 -20.30 -30.35
CA GLY A 99 20.08 -21.33 -31.15
C GLY A 99 19.59 -20.83 -32.51
N LEU A 100 19.11 -19.58 -32.58
CA LEU A 100 18.62 -18.94 -33.82
C LEU A 100 19.73 -18.45 -34.75
N SER A 101 20.95 -18.25 -34.24
CA SER A 101 22.10 -17.76 -35.02
C SER A 101 22.68 -18.80 -35.99
N SER A 102 22.23 -20.06 -35.92
CA SER A 102 22.61 -21.12 -36.86
C SER A 102 22.03 -20.89 -38.27
N ASN A 103 20.90 -20.19 -38.39
CA ASN A 103 20.32 -19.76 -39.67
C ASN A 103 20.79 -18.34 -40.02
N ARG A 104 21.93 -18.28 -40.72
CA ARG A 104 22.60 -17.06 -41.18
C ARG A 104 21.69 -16.19 -42.07
N ARG A 105 21.10 -15.12 -41.50
CA ARG A 105 20.73 -13.84 -42.17
C ARG A 105 19.86 -12.89 -41.32
N LEU A 106 19.42 -13.27 -40.12
CA LEU A 106 18.60 -12.40 -39.28
C LEU A 106 19.45 -11.56 -38.32
N ARG A 107 19.10 -10.28 -38.16
CA ARG A 107 19.72 -9.38 -37.18
C ARG A 107 19.53 -9.98 -35.79
N LEU A 108 20.63 -10.13 -35.04
CA LEU A 108 20.57 -10.62 -33.67
C LEU A 108 19.68 -9.68 -32.82
N LEU A 109 18.60 -10.22 -32.27
CA LEU A 109 17.73 -9.48 -31.36
C LEU A 109 18.54 -9.04 -30.14
N ARG A 110 18.27 -7.82 -29.63
CA ARG A 110 18.86 -7.36 -28.37
C ARG A 110 18.58 -8.38 -27.26
N PRO A 111 19.51 -8.62 -26.32
CA PRO A 111 19.26 -9.54 -25.21
C PRO A 111 18.14 -9.03 -24.30
N GLY A 112 17.57 -9.93 -23.50
CA GLY A 112 16.75 -9.54 -22.36
C GLY A 112 17.63 -9.15 -21.19
N TYR A 113 17.13 -8.32 -20.28
CA TYR A 113 17.83 -7.85 -19.08
C TYR A 113 16.94 -8.08 -17.86
N LEU A 114 17.55 -8.48 -16.75
CA LEU A 114 16.90 -8.63 -15.46
C LEU A 114 16.73 -7.26 -14.80
N LEU A 115 15.48 -6.88 -14.55
CA LEU A 115 15.12 -5.59 -13.94
C LEU A 115 14.15 -5.82 -12.78
N PRO A 116 14.18 -4.98 -11.72
CA PRO A 116 13.12 -4.96 -10.74
C PRO A 116 11.80 -4.56 -11.40
N ARG A 117 10.67 -5.11 -10.92
CA ARG A 117 9.34 -4.78 -11.44
C ARG A 117 8.80 -3.54 -10.73
N VAL A 118 9.53 -2.44 -10.81
CA VAL A 118 9.15 -1.15 -10.24
C VAL A 118 8.59 -0.27 -11.35
N LEU A 119 7.42 0.31 -11.15
CA LEU A 119 6.85 1.30 -12.05
C LEU A 119 7.55 2.64 -11.81
N TYR A 120 8.35 3.08 -12.79
CA TYR A 120 9.11 4.33 -12.73
C TYR A 120 8.35 5.55 -13.27
N ASN A 121 7.21 5.32 -13.93
CA ASN A 121 6.46 6.38 -14.57
C ASN A 121 5.48 7.01 -13.58
N GLN A 122 5.84 8.19 -13.07
CA GLN A 122 4.94 9.03 -12.27
C GLN A 122 3.72 9.52 -13.08
N ASP A 123 3.82 9.46 -14.43
CA ASP A 123 2.80 9.92 -15.39
C ASP A 123 1.99 8.79 -16.04
N SER A 124 2.30 7.51 -15.78
CA SER A 124 1.45 6.42 -16.28
C SER A 124 0.20 6.35 -15.40
N VAL A 125 -0.89 6.90 -15.94
CA VAL A 125 -2.24 6.89 -15.35
C VAL A 125 -2.73 5.45 -15.08
N GLU A 126 -2.17 4.45 -15.76
CA GLU A 126 -2.56 3.05 -15.69
C GLU A 126 -1.61 2.26 -14.78
N LEU A 127 -1.97 2.18 -13.50
CA LEU A 127 -1.38 1.23 -12.56
C LEU A 127 -1.95 -0.16 -12.90
N GLU A 128 -1.19 -0.98 -13.63
CA GLU A 128 -1.60 -2.35 -13.96
C GLU A 128 -0.92 -3.39 -13.06
N GLN A 129 -1.69 -4.01 -12.17
CA GLN A 129 -1.25 -5.20 -11.45
C GLN A 129 -1.93 -6.43 -12.05
N GLY A 130 -1.14 -7.35 -12.61
CA GLY A 130 -1.67 -8.57 -13.23
C GLY A 130 -2.51 -8.34 -14.50
N GLY A 131 -2.36 -7.18 -15.17
CA GLY A 131 -3.14 -6.82 -16.36
C GLY A 131 -4.52 -6.23 -16.04
N LEU A 132 -4.82 -5.96 -14.77
CA LEU A 132 -6.00 -5.21 -14.35
C LEU A 132 -5.60 -3.77 -14.06
N ASN A 133 -6.38 -2.82 -14.57
CA ASN A 133 -6.21 -1.41 -14.25
C ASN A 133 -6.73 -1.10 -12.83
N LEU A 134 -6.45 0.11 -12.36
CA LEU A 134 -6.80 0.54 -11.02
C LEU A 134 -8.31 0.47 -10.74
N ASP A 135 -9.14 0.88 -11.70
CA ASP A 135 -10.60 0.84 -11.58
C ASP A 135 -11.12 -0.59 -11.43
N GLN A 136 -10.54 -1.53 -12.16
CA GLN A 136 -10.86 -2.96 -12.06
C GLN A 136 -10.42 -3.55 -10.71
N LEU A 137 -9.23 -3.17 -10.22
CA LEU A 137 -8.77 -3.56 -8.89
C LEU A 137 -9.69 -2.99 -7.80
N GLU A 138 -10.13 -1.75 -7.96
CA GLU A 138 -11.04 -1.08 -7.04
C GLU A 138 -12.46 -1.68 -7.06
N GLN A 139 -12.95 -2.10 -8.23
CA GLN A 139 -14.21 -2.84 -8.35
C GLN A 139 -14.10 -4.22 -7.72
N ALA A 140 -12.99 -4.93 -7.95
CA ALA A 140 -12.73 -6.24 -7.35
C ALA A 140 -12.48 -6.16 -5.82
N ALA A 141 -12.10 -4.99 -5.32
CA ALA A 141 -11.86 -4.78 -3.89
C ALA A 141 -13.15 -4.86 -3.05
N GLY A 142 -14.32 -4.58 -3.64
CA GLY A 142 -15.62 -4.59 -2.94
C GLY A 142 -15.92 -3.30 -2.18
N SER A 143 -16.72 -3.40 -1.10
CA SER A 143 -17.03 -2.29 -0.20
C SER A 143 -16.46 -2.54 1.20
N ALA A 144 -15.96 -1.46 1.83
CA ALA A 144 -15.40 -1.48 3.19
C ALA A 144 -16.16 -0.50 4.08
N ASP A 145 -16.31 -0.88 5.36
CA ASP A 145 -16.92 -0.05 6.39
C ASP A 145 -15.95 1.01 6.92
N LEU A 146 -14.64 0.80 6.73
CA LEU A 146 -13.60 1.73 7.12
C LEU A 146 -12.44 1.70 6.13
N LEU A 147 -12.08 2.89 5.64
CA LEU A 147 -10.86 3.14 4.88
C LEU A 147 -9.84 3.82 5.80
N LEU A 148 -8.67 3.21 5.93
CA LEU A 148 -7.58 3.76 6.71
C LEU A 148 -6.41 4.10 5.79
N VAL A 149 -6.04 5.38 5.74
CA VAL A 149 -4.96 5.91 4.92
C VAL A 149 -3.81 6.30 5.82
N ILE A 150 -2.66 5.66 5.64
CA ILE A 150 -1.52 5.75 6.57
C ILE A 150 -0.27 6.24 5.84
N GLY A 151 0.33 7.32 6.34
CA GLY A 151 1.71 7.73 6.02
C GLY A 151 1.98 8.26 4.61
N THR A 152 0.96 8.51 3.80
CA THR A 152 1.13 9.01 2.43
C THR A 152 0.92 10.52 2.34
N SER A 153 1.76 11.21 1.57
CA SER A 153 1.55 12.63 1.23
C SER A 153 0.37 12.87 0.28
N LEU A 154 -0.12 11.82 -0.41
CA LEU A 154 -1.12 11.90 -1.47
C LEU A 154 -0.79 12.94 -2.57
N SER A 155 0.50 13.17 -2.80
CA SER A 155 0.98 14.13 -3.80
C SER A 155 0.96 13.60 -5.22
N ILE A 156 0.93 12.27 -5.40
CA ILE A 156 0.90 11.59 -6.69
C ILE A 156 -0.56 11.35 -7.11
N GLU A 157 -0.89 11.67 -8.37
CA GLU A 157 -2.27 11.66 -8.87
C GLU A 157 -2.94 10.28 -8.81
N GLY A 158 -2.25 9.20 -9.21
CA GLY A 158 -2.81 7.84 -9.23
C GLY A 158 -3.30 7.37 -7.84
N PRO A 159 -2.42 7.27 -6.83
CA PRO A 159 -2.83 6.93 -5.47
C PRO A 159 -3.82 7.92 -4.85
N ALA A 160 -3.74 9.21 -5.20
CA ALA A 160 -4.71 10.20 -4.74
C ALA A 160 -6.13 9.92 -5.29
N LYS A 161 -6.27 9.64 -6.58
CA LYS A 161 -7.54 9.25 -7.20
C LYS A 161 -8.09 7.95 -6.61
N LEU A 162 -7.23 6.96 -6.36
CA LEU A 162 -7.61 5.73 -5.68
C LEU A 162 -8.25 6.01 -4.32
N VAL A 163 -7.60 6.85 -3.50
CA VAL A 163 -8.09 7.23 -2.17
C VAL A 163 -9.43 7.95 -2.28
N GLN A 164 -9.58 8.87 -3.23
CA GLN A 164 -10.83 9.61 -3.46
C GLN A 164 -11.98 8.66 -3.82
N SER A 165 -11.75 7.73 -4.73
CA SER A 165 -12.75 6.76 -5.18
C SER A 165 -13.14 5.77 -4.07
N LEU A 166 -12.16 5.22 -3.35
CA LEU A 166 -12.40 4.32 -2.21
C LEU A 166 -13.09 5.03 -1.04
N ALA A 167 -12.75 6.30 -0.78
CA ALA A 167 -13.42 7.10 0.25
C ALA A 167 -14.90 7.29 -0.09
N GLN A 168 -15.22 7.64 -1.34
CA GLN A 168 -16.61 7.75 -1.80
C GLN A 168 -17.37 6.43 -1.64
N LYS A 169 -16.77 5.30 -2.01
CA LYS A 169 -17.38 3.97 -1.81
C LYS A 169 -17.63 3.64 -0.33
N ALA A 170 -16.65 3.93 0.54
CA ALA A 170 -16.81 3.72 1.98
C ALA A 170 -17.95 4.59 2.53
N HIS A 171 -18.05 5.84 2.10
CA HIS A 171 -19.12 6.75 2.50
C HIS A 171 -20.51 6.33 1.99
N GLN A 172 -20.61 5.78 0.77
CA GLN A 172 -21.87 5.29 0.19
C GLN A 172 -22.51 4.17 1.02
N VAL A 173 -21.70 3.32 1.64
CA VAL A 173 -22.18 2.24 2.53
C VAL A 173 -22.32 2.69 3.99
N GLY A 174 -22.15 3.97 4.28
CA GLY A 174 -22.22 4.54 5.64
C GLY A 174 -20.98 4.28 6.49
N GLY A 175 -19.89 3.85 5.88
CA GLY A 175 -18.58 3.68 6.50
C GLY A 175 -17.86 4.99 6.74
N ALA A 176 -16.60 4.90 7.16
CA ALA A 176 -15.78 6.06 7.49
C ALA A 176 -14.37 5.98 6.87
N VAL A 177 -13.69 7.12 6.84
CA VAL A 177 -12.36 7.29 6.25
C VAL A 177 -11.48 8.05 7.24
N ILE A 178 -10.36 7.43 7.62
CA ILE A 178 -9.42 7.96 8.62
C ILE A 178 -8.04 8.12 7.98
N TYR A 179 -7.42 9.28 8.18
CA TYR A 179 -6.02 9.53 7.83
C TYR A 179 -5.13 9.53 9.07
N VAL A 180 -3.97 8.86 9.00
CA VAL A 180 -2.99 8.77 10.09
C VAL A 180 -1.59 9.10 9.55
N GLY A 181 -0.94 10.12 10.11
CA GLY A 181 0.44 10.48 9.76
C GLY A 181 0.91 11.82 10.32
N LYS A 182 2.19 12.15 10.16
CA LYS A 182 2.83 13.37 10.72
C LYS A 182 2.66 14.65 9.88
N GLY A 183 1.74 14.67 8.91
CA GLY A 183 1.65 15.73 7.92
C GLY A 183 0.24 16.29 7.78
N ARG A 184 0.10 17.62 7.81
CA ARG A 184 -1.15 18.29 7.48
C ARG A 184 -1.45 18.15 5.98
N LEU A 185 -2.50 17.40 5.66
CA LEU A 185 -3.08 17.40 4.32
C LEU A 185 -3.58 18.81 4.00
N THR A 186 -3.46 19.24 2.74
CA THR A 186 -4.04 20.51 2.31
C THR A 186 -5.56 20.43 2.45
N LEU A 187 -6.09 21.09 3.48
CA LEU A 187 -7.46 20.95 3.97
C LEU A 187 -8.49 21.17 2.86
N SER A 188 -8.27 22.15 1.97
CA SER A 188 -9.19 22.48 0.88
C SER A 188 -9.43 21.35 -0.13
N LYS A 189 -8.50 20.41 -0.28
CA LYS A 189 -8.60 19.31 -1.24
C LYS A 189 -9.17 18.03 -0.62
N TRP A 190 -8.94 17.81 0.68
CA TRP A 190 -9.12 16.51 1.33
C TRP A 190 -10.22 16.49 2.39
N CYS A 191 -10.72 17.65 2.81
CA CYS A 191 -11.76 17.76 3.85
C CYS A 191 -13.07 17.03 3.51
N THR A 192 -13.37 16.81 2.22
CA THR A 192 -14.58 16.09 1.78
C THR A 192 -14.42 14.57 1.76
N TYR A 193 -13.19 14.06 1.92
CA TYR A 193 -12.90 12.63 1.81
C TYR A 193 -12.55 11.97 3.15
N PHE A 194 -11.99 12.72 4.10
CA PHE A 194 -11.63 12.19 5.42
C PHE A 194 -12.62 12.63 6.48
N ASP A 195 -13.05 11.69 7.32
CA ASP A 195 -13.90 11.98 8.48
C ASP A 195 -13.04 12.36 9.71
N LEU A 196 -11.82 11.80 9.81
CA LEU A 196 -10.91 11.99 10.93
C LEU A 196 -9.45 12.05 10.45
N HIS A 197 -8.70 13.03 10.94
CA HIS A 197 -7.25 13.10 10.80
C HIS A 197 -6.58 12.94 12.17
N ILE A 198 -5.73 11.91 12.30
CA ILE A 198 -4.90 11.66 13.48
C ILE A 198 -3.45 12.01 13.15
N GLU A 199 -2.98 13.14 13.68
CA GLU A 199 -1.59 13.56 13.55
C GLU A 199 -0.72 12.82 14.57
N THR A 200 0.06 11.83 14.13
CA THR A 200 0.86 10.99 15.03
C THR A 200 1.99 10.24 14.32
N ASP A 201 2.90 9.68 15.11
CA ASP A 201 3.83 8.67 14.65
C ASP A 201 3.10 7.36 14.34
N ILE A 202 3.33 6.83 13.14
CA ILE A 202 2.54 5.71 12.62
C ILE A 202 2.87 4.41 13.35
N ASP A 203 4.13 4.17 13.70
CA ASP A 203 4.51 2.94 14.39
C ASP A 203 4.08 2.97 15.86
N MET A 204 4.12 4.15 16.50
CA MET A 204 3.51 4.35 17.82
C MET A 204 2.00 4.09 17.78
N TRP A 205 1.28 4.72 16.85
CA TRP A 205 -0.15 4.52 16.67
C TRP A 205 -0.50 3.05 16.36
N ALA A 206 0.27 2.39 15.50
CA ALA A 206 0.03 0.99 15.13
C ALA A 206 0.27 0.03 16.30
N SER A 207 1.26 0.32 17.15
CA SER A 207 1.50 -0.44 18.39
C SER A 207 0.29 -0.36 19.33
N GLU A 208 -0.21 0.85 19.58
CA GLU A 208 -1.40 1.08 20.41
C GLU A 208 -2.65 0.44 19.80
N ALA A 209 -2.88 0.63 18.50
CA ALA A 209 -4.00 0.01 17.78
C ALA A 209 -3.96 -1.53 17.88
N SER A 210 -2.77 -2.12 17.76
CA SER A 210 -2.56 -3.56 17.92
C SER A 210 -2.89 -4.04 19.34
N TYR A 211 -2.44 -3.30 20.36
CA TYR A 211 -2.66 -3.61 21.77
C TYR A 211 -4.14 -3.59 22.15
N HIS A 212 -4.91 -2.65 21.58
CA HIS A 212 -6.35 -2.53 21.81
C HIS A 212 -7.20 -3.45 20.93
N MET A 213 -6.63 -4.05 19.88
CA MET A 213 -7.39 -4.85 18.94
C MET A 213 -7.94 -6.13 19.59
N GLY A 214 -9.25 -6.15 19.86
CA GLY A 214 -9.96 -7.27 20.49
C GLY A 214 -10.37 -7.04 21.95
N LYS A 215 -10.00 -5.88 22.55
CA LYS A 215 -10.38 -5.52 23.92
C LYS A 215 -11.69 -4.71 24.01
N ASN A 216 -12.15 -4.13 22.91
CA ASN A 216 -13.38 -3.32 22.88
C ASN A 216 -14.63 -4.12 22.46
N ARG A 217 -15.76 -3.78 23.09
CA ARG A 217 -17.10 -4.31 22.79
C ARG A 217 -17.49 -4.05 21.32
N ARG A 218 -18.14 -5.04 20.70
CA ARG A 218 -18.77 -4.93 19.37
C ARG A 218 -19.70 -3.71 19.35
N THR A 219 -19.41 -2.74 18.49
CA THR A 219 -20.38 -1.71 18.11
C THR A 219 -20.62 -1.82 16.61
N THR A 220 -21.85 -1.56 16.19
CA THR A 220 -22.30 -1.74 14.80
C THR A 220 -22.23 -0.47 13.97
N ASN A 221 -21.89 0.69 14.56
CA ASN A 221 -21.89 1.97 13.86
C ASN A 221 -20.58 2.74 14.06
N ILE A 222 -19.70 2.62 13.08
CA ILE A 222 -18.34 3.18 13.12
C ILE A 222 -18.32 4.72 13.13
N ARG A 223 -19.25 5.36 12.40
CA ARG A 223 -19.36 6.83 12.38
C ARG A 223 -19.73 7.39 13.75
N LYS A 224 -20.67 6.77 14.46
CA LYS A 224 -21.01 7.18 15.83
C LYS A 224 -19.82 7.06 16.78
N GLN A 225 -18.97 6.04 16.62
CA GLN A 225 -17.75 5.91 17.42
C GLN A 225 -16.75 7.01 17.08
N ILE A 226 -16.57 7.33 15.80
CA ILE A 226 -15.68 8.42 15.38
C ILE A 226 -16.17 9.74 15.92
N SER A 227 -17.47 10.05 15.85
CA SER A 227 -18.05 11.25 16.45
C SER A 227 -17.85 11.30 17.97
N PHE A 228 -18.08 10.19 18.67
CA PHE A 228 -17.85 10.12 20.12
C PHE A 228 -16.38 10.32 20.50
N VAL A 229 -15.45 9.63 19.82
CA VAL A 229 -14.00 9.77 20.05
C VAL A 229 -13.54 11.19 19.71
N THR A 230 -14.11 11.80 18.67
CA THR A 230 -13.84 13.20 18.32
C THR A 230 -14.28 14.16 19.42
N GLU A 231 -15.50 13.98 19.96
CA GLU A 231 -16.04 14.80 21.04
C GLU A 231 -15.21 14.66 22.33
N GLU A 232 -14.76 13.44 22.66
CA GLU A 232 -13.88 13.21 23.81
C GLU A 232 -12.47 13.79 23.60
N LEU A 233 -11.91 13.71 22.40
CA LEU A 233 -10.57 14.25 22.10
C LEU A 233 -10.57 15.79 22.02
N ASN A 234 -11.68 16.42 21.60
CA ASN A 234 -11.82 17.88 21.62
C ASN A 234 -12.05 18.46 23.03
N THR A 235 -12.55 17.65 23.96
CA THR A 235 -12.79 18.04 25.36
C THR A 235 -11.60 17.73 26.26
N SER A 236 -10.79 16.75 25.90
CA SER A 236 -9.57 16.36 26.61
C SER A 236 -8.39 17.20 26.13
N SER A 237 -7.75 17.97 26.99
CA SER A 237 -6.54 18.76 26.71
C SER A 237 -5.29 17.88 26.49
N ILE A 238 -5.38 16.87 25.64
CA ILE A 238 -4.29 15.97 25.27
C ILE A 238 -3.66 16.55 24.00
N GLY A 239 -2.35 16.79 24.00
CA GLY A 239 -1.61 17.48 22.92
C GLY A 239 -1.52 16.74 21.58
N GLN A 240 -2.58 16.02 21.16
CA GLN A 240 -2.78 15.52 19.81
C GLN A 240 -3.77 16.43 19.09
N THR A 241 -3.36 17.02 17.97
CA THR A 241 -4.24 17.79 17.09
C THR A 241 -5.14 16.83 16.32
N VAL A 242 -6.40 16.75 16.74
CA VAL A 242 -7.44 15.98 16.05
C VAL A 242 -8.30 16.95 15.26
N GLU A 243 -8.19 16.91 13.94
CA GLU A 243 -9.02 17.73 13.05
C GLU A 243 -10.15 16.86 12.50
N THR A 244 -11.38 17.39 12.59
CA THR A 244 -12.59 16.72 12.09
C THR A 244 -13.31 17.55 11.07
N TYR A 245 -13.99 16.85 10.17
CA TYR A 245 -14.65 17.45 9.02
C TYR A 245 -16.14 17.13 9.07
N ALA A 246 -16.95 18.10 8.64
CA ALA A 246 -18.40 17.94 8.62
C ALA A 246 -18.77 16.71 7.75
N PRO A 247 -19.70 15.85 8.20
CA PRO A 247 -20.14 14.70 7.41
C PRO A 247 -20.64 15.15 6.05
N VAL A 248 -20.21 14.48 4.98
CA VAL A 248 -20.77 14.68 3.64
C VAL A 248 -22.26 14.31 3.69
N PRO A 249 -23.19 15.19 3.23
CA PRO A 249 -24.61 14.87 3.19
C PRO A 249 -24.84 13.61 2.35
N LEU A 250 -25.44 12.59 2.95
CA LEU A 250 -25.86 11.38 2.23
C LEU A 250 -26.84 11.79 1.13
N HIS A 251 -26.55 11.44 -0.13
CA HIS A 251 -27.55 11.49 -1.18
C HIS A 251 -28.61 10.42 -0.88
N ASN A 252 -29.85 10.86 -0.62
CA ASN A 252 -30.99 9.99 -0.36
C ASN A 252 -31.31 9.15 -1.61
N GLY A 253 -30.70 7.97 -1.72
CA GLY A 253 -31.20 6.86 -2.52
C GLY A 253 -32.35 6.17 -1.79
N ASN A 254 -33.43 5.91 -2.52
CA ASN A 254 -34.73 5.43 -2.02
C ASN A 254 -34.67 4.36 -0.93
N LYS A 255 -35.50 4.56 0.10
CA LYS A 255 -35.83 3.55 1.11
C LYS A 255 -36.62 2.42 0.44
N ASP A 256 -36.09 1.21 0.50
CA ASP A 256 -36.91 0.02 0.33
C ASP A 256 -36.87 -0.81 1.62
N THR A 257 -38.06 -1.11 2.14
CA THR A 257 -38.27 -1.75 3.43
C THR A 257 -38.46 -3.25 3.27
N SER A 258 -37.55 -4.07 3.77
CA SER A 258 -37.94 -5.36 4.37
C SER A 258 -36.89 -5.86 5.35
N LYS A 259 -37.39 -6.46 6.43
CA LYS A 259 -36.68 -6.86 7.64
C LYS A 259 -36.00 -8.22 7.44
N THR A 260 -34.71 -8.27 7.74
CA THR A 260 -34.05 -9.30 8.58
C THR A 260 -32.73 -8.69 9.03
N VAL A 261 -32.49 -8.52 10.34
CA VAL A 261 -31.21 -8.01 10.85
C VAL A 261 -30.21 -9.18 10.80
N PRO A 262 -29.25 -9.21 9.85
CA PRO A 262 -28.23 -10.25 9.84
C PRO A 262 -27.28 -9.98 11.02
N LYS A 263 -26.64 -11.01 11.56
CA LYS A 263 -25.49 -10.80 12.47
C LYS A 263 -24.53 -9.82 11.80
N PRO A 264 -24.01 -8.79 12.50
CA PRO A 264 -23.11 -7.84 11.86
C PRO A 264 -21.87 -8.58 11.37
N ASP A 265 -21.64 -8.52 10.07
CA ASP A 265 -20.42 -9.00 9.46
C ASP A 265 -19.21 -8.33 10.14
N PRO A 266 -18.06 -9.01 10.23
CA PRO A 266 -16.84 -8.38 10.73
C PRO A 266 -16.51 -7.15 9.87
N ILE A 267 -16.22 -6.02 10.51
CA ILE A 267 -15.83 -4.73 9.87
C ILE A 267 -14.80 -5.02 8.79
N ARG A 268 -15.15 -4.73 7.53
CA ARG A 268 -14.28 -4.93 6.37
C ARG A 268 -13.45 -3.67 6.16
N LEU A 269 -12.13 -3.79 6.20
CA LEU A 269 -11.20 -2.66 6.16
C LEU A 269 -10.50 -2.57 4.81
N PHE A 270 -10.54 -1.37 4.22
CA PHE A 270 -9.52 -0.96 3.28
C PHE A 270 -8.38 -0.29 3.99
N LEU A 271 -7.18 -0.68 3.61
CA LEU A 271 -5.97 -0.08 4.09
C LEU A 271 -5.16 0.43 2.91
N ILE A 272 -4.77 1.69 2.97
CA ILE A 272 -3.82 2.26 2.03
C ILE A 272 -2.61 2.66 2.87
N VAL A 273 -1.49 1.96 2.65
CA VAL A 273 -0.28 2.18 3.44
C VAL A 273 0.83 2.69 2.55
N CYS A 274 1.31 3.86 2.92
CA CYS A 274 2.60 4.38 2.53
C CYS A 274 3.36 4.65 3.83
N HIS A 275 3.70 3.63 4.60
CA HIS A 275 4.64 3.87 5.68
C HIS A 275 6.02 3.94 5.06
N PRO A 276 6.84 4.96 5.33
CA PRO A 276 8.24 4.83 5.07
C PRO A 276 8.81 3.77 6.03
N GLY A 277 8.72 2.49 5.66
CA GLY A 277 9.45 1.42 6.35
C GLY A 277 10.97 1.65 6.34
N THR A 278 11.45 2.65 5.59
CA THR A 278 12.87 2.95 5.37
C THR A 278 13.24 4.43 5.22
N ALA A 279 12.33 5.42 5.35
CA ALA A 279 12.76 6.83 5.23
C ALA A 279 13.84 7.27 6.25
N PRO A 280 13.97 6.67 7.46
CA PRO A 280 15.11 6.94 8.33
C PRO A 280 16.46 6.37 7.83
N VAL A 281 16.47 5.33 6.98
CA VAL A 281 17.71 4.78 6.40
C VAL A 281 18.28 5.73 5.32
N LEU A 282 17.43 6.59 4.75
CA LEU A 282 17.89 7.72 3.95
C LEU A 282 18.48 8.84 4.83
N ALA A 283 18.00 9.04 6.06
CA ALA A 283 18.56 10.05 6.97
C ALA A 283 19.97 9.68 7.48
N GLU A 284 20.24 8.41 7.77
CA GLU A 284 21.58 7.97 8.21
C GLU A 284 22.65 8.09 7.11
N ALA A 285 22.26 7.95 5.83
CA ALA A 285 23.14 8.13 4.69
C ALA A 285 23.55 9.58 4.41
N PHE A 286 22.85 10.57 4.99
CA PHE A 286 23.18 12.00 4.88
C PHE A 286 23.99 12.53 6.08
N VAL A 287 23.98 11.83 7.23
CA VAL A 287 24.79 12.21 8.40
C VAL A 287 26.27 11.79 8.24
N SER A 288 26.57 10.75 7.46
CA SER A 288 27.94 10.28 7.23
C SER A 288 28.75 11.09 6.20
N ARG A 289 28.32 12.32 5.84
CA ARG A 289 29.03 13.22 4.90
C ARG A 289 29.26 14.63 5.44
N VAL A 290 29.14 14.81 6.76
CA VAL A 290 29.67 15.99 7.45
C VAL A 290 30.70 15.51 8.46
N SER A 291 31.86 15.09 7.94
CA SER A 291 33.15 14.91 8.63
C SER A 291 34.24 14.87 7.57
#